data_AF-A0A4V0I9X8-F1
#
_entry.id   AF-A0A4V0I9X8-F1
#
_cell.length_a   1.000
_cell.length_b   1.000
_cell.length_c   1.000
_cell.angle_alpha   90.00
_cell.angle_beta   90.00
_cell.angle_gamma   90.00
#
_symmetry.space_group_name_H-M   'P 1'
#
loop_
_entity.id
_entity.type
_entity.pdbx_description
1 polymer ?
#
loop_
_entity_poly.entity_id
_entity_poly.type
_entity_poly.pdbx_seq_one_letter_code
_entity_poly.pdbx_strand_id
1 'polypeptide(L)'
;MRGPKRQPIEVRFAAYLVKAGEEDCWSWSGPITNGGHPTLGRGGKGGGQVSARIVAYRIATGNEPDREVLTTCETRLCLNPRHLVQAGGEKSKATMRQRFEARVEKAGPDDCWLWRLKPSAAGYGVLSMGKGNNPLLAHRAAWQISHGAIPEGLFVKQRCGNRLCCNPAHLYLSLNPIDGPEVSARAVDAWLRSRV
;
A
#
# COMPACT_ATOMS: atom_id res chain seq x y z
N MET A 1 -36.79 -29.67 -26.29
CA MET A 1 -36.74 -28.21 -26.56
C MET A 1 -35.80 -27.57 -25.55
N ARG A 2 -34.74 -26.86 -26.00
CA ARG A 2 -33.94 -26.04 -25.07
C ARG A 2 -34.82 -24.87 -24.64
N GLY A 3 -35.11 -24.76 -23.35
CA GLY A 3 -35.87 -23.63 -22.81
C GLY A 3 -35.23 -22.28 -23.18
N PRO A 4 -35.97 -21.17 -23.06
CA PRO A 4 -35.50 -19.86 -23.48
C PRO A 4 -34.12 -19.56 -22.87
N LYS A 5 -33.17 -19.16 -23.72
CA LYS A 5 -31.84 -18.74 -23.26
C LYS A 5 -32.02 -17.59 -22.28
N ARG A 6 -31.45 -17.73 -21.07
CA ARG A 6 -31.51 -16.65 -20.08
C ARG A 6 -30.87 -15.38 -20.63
N GLN A 7 -31.44 -14.24 -20.26
CA GLN A 7 -30.93 -12.93 -20.63
C GLN A 7 -29.50 -12.71 -20.09
N PRO A 8 -28.68 -11.88 -20.78
CA PRO A 8 -27.36 -11.47 -20.32
C PRO A 8 -27.37 -10.89 -18.90
N ILE A 9 -26.23 -10.96 -18.20
CA ILE A 9 -26.17 -10.55 -16.80
C ILE A 9 -26.42 -9.05 -16.63
N GLU A 10 -26.05 -8.24 -17.61
CA GLU A 10 -26.24 -6.80 -17.68
C GLU A 10 -27.73 -6.45 -17.74
N VAL A 11 -28.49 -7.18 -18.56
CA VAL A 11 -29.96 -7.01 -18.68
C VAL A 11 -30.63 -7.38 -17.36
N ARG A 12 -30.22 -8.49 -16.76
CA ARG A 12 -30.76 -8.94 -15.47
C ARG A 12 -30.38 -8.00 -14.32
N PHE A 13 -29.19 -7.42 -14.37
CA PHE A 13 -28.73 -6.42 -13.40
C PHE A 13 -29.55 -5.14 -13.50
N ALA A 14 -29.74 -4.63 -14.73
CA ALA A 14 -30.53 -3.42 -14.97
C ALA A 14 -31.98 -3.55 -14.48
N ALA A 15 -32.58 -4.74 -14.57
CA ALA A 15 -33.94 -5.00 -14.09
C ALA A 15 -34.14 -4.79 -12.58
N TYR A 16 -33.08 -4.81 -11.78
CA TYR A 16 -33.12 -4.63 -10.32
C TYR A 16 -32.50 -3.30 -9.86
N LEU A 17 -31.94 -2.52 -10.77
CA LEU A 17 -31.26 -1.28 -10.44
C LEU A 17 -32.22 -0.09 -10.56
N VAL A 18 -32.49 0.57 -9.44
CA VAL A 18 -33.25 1.82 -9.41
C VAL A 18 -32.27 2.98 -9.39
N LYS A 19 -32.13 3.68 -10.51
CA LYS A 19 -31.25 4.85 -10.65
C LYS A 19 -31.92 6.11 -10.10
N ALA A 20 -31.09 7.00 -9.57
CA ALA A 20 -31.45 8.36 -9.15
C ALA A 20 -30.56 9.36 -9.91
N GLY A 21 -30.38 10.58 -9.40
CA GLY A 21 -29.44 11.55 -9.97
C GLY A 21 -28.00 11.01 -10.02
N GLU A 22 -27.14 11.73 -10.74
CA GLU A 22 -25.76 11.27 -11.01
C GLU A 22 -24.93 11.13 -9.73
N GLU A 23 -25.09 12.05 -8.78
CA GLU A 23 -24.42 12.03 -7.48
C GLU A 23 -25.26 11.35 -6.37
N ASP A 24 -26.44 10.82 -6.71
CA ASP A 24 -27.34 10.18 -5.74
C ASP A 24 -27.08 8.67 -5.66
N CYS A 25 -27.49 8.05 -4.55
CA CYS A 25 -27.44 6.59 -4.40
C CYS A 25 -28.40 5.89 -5.36
N TRP A 26 -27.89 4.90 -6.11
CA TRP A 26 -28.71 3.99 -6.93
C TRP A 26 -29.04 2.74 -6.14
N SER A 27 -30.33 2.46 -5.93
CA SER A 27 -30.79 1.38 -5.06
C SER A 27 -30.86 0.03 -5.77
N TRP A 28 -30.46 -1.03 -5.07
CA TRP A 28 -30.64 -2.41 -5.49
C TRP A 28 -31.93 -3.01 -4.93
N SER A 29 -32.83 -3.49 -5.80
CA SER A 29 -34.08 -4.18 -5.41
C SER A 29 -34.03 -5.70 -5.62
N GLY A 30 -32.87 -6.23 -6.02
CA GLY A 30 -32.70 -7.64 -6.33
C GLY A 30 -32.27 -8.50 -5.14
N PRO A 31 -31.87 -9.76 -5.41
CA PRO A 31 -31.42 -10.68 -4.37
C PRO A 31 -30.25 -10.13 -3.54
N ILE A 32 -30.25 -10.48 -2.26
CA ILE A 32 -29.18 -10.18 -1.31
C ILE A 32 -28.68 -11.47 -0.67
N THR A 33 -27.43 -11.49 -0.23
CA THR A 33 -26.89 -12.57 0.60
C THR A 33 -27.45 -12.49 2.03
N ASN A 34 -27.25 -13.51 2.87
CA ASN A 34 -27.58 -13.46 4.30
C ASN A 34 -26.86 -12.30 5.02
N GLY A 35 -25.70 -11.89 4.51
CA GLY A 35 -24.98 -10.71 5.00
C GLY A 35 -25.52 -9.39 4.43
N GLY A 36 -26.65 -9.36 3.73
CA GLY A 36 -27.25 -8.15 3.17
C GLY A 36 -26.43 -7.50 2.05
N HIS A 37 -25.66 -8.27 1.30
CA HIS A 37 -24.90 -7.78 0.14
C HIS A 37 -25.63 -8.08 -1.17
N PRO A 38 -25.68 -7.14 -2.12
CA PRO A 38 -26.44 -7.32 -3.36
C PRO A 38 -25.75 -8.34 -4.28
N THR A 39 -26.53 -9.26 -4.86
CA THR A 39 -26.01 -10.41 -5.62
C THR A 39 -26.86 -10.75 -6.84
N LEU A 40 -26.24 -11.37 -7.86
CA LEU A 40 -26.92 -12.02 -8.98
C LEU A 40 -26.38 -13.42 -9.20
N GLY A 41 -27.25 -14.35 -9.62
CA GLY A 41 -26.79 -15.65 -10.11
C GLY A 41 -26.09 -15.51 -11.46
N ARG A 42 -24.92 -16.12 -11.66
CA ARG A 42 -24.18 -16.08 -12.94
C ARG A 42 -24.92 -16.80 -14.08
N GLY A 43 -25.85 -17.70 -13.73
CA GLY A 43 -26.65 -18.48 -14.68
C GLY A 43 -26.03 -19.86 -14.94
N GLY A 44 -26.83 -20.78 -15.49
CA GLY A 44 -26.42 -22.18 -15.70
C GLY A 44 -26.49 -23.05 -14.44
N LYS A 45 -26.62 -24.36 -14.61
CA LYS A 45 -26.59 -25.33 -13.50
C LYS A 45 -25.18 -25.29 -12.87
N GLY A 46 -25.09 -24.89 -11.61
CA GLY A 46 -23.82 -24.76 -10.89
C GLY A 46 -23.06 -23.44 -11.06
N GLY A 47 -23.61 -22.44 -11.77
CA GLY A 47 -22.88 -21.19 -12.07
C GLY A 47 -22.61 -20.26 -10.87
N GLY A 48 -23.20 -20.54 -9.70
CA GLY A 48 -22.98 -19.74 -8.50
C GLY A 48 -23.52 -18.31 -8.58
N GLN A 49 -23.09 -17.48 -7.62
CA GLN A 49 -23.49 -16.08 -7.46
C GLN A 49 -22.33 -15.13 -7.81
N VAL A 50 -22.64 -13.86 -8.09
CA VAL A 50 -21.68 -12.77 -8.26
C VAL A 50 -22.21 -11.52 -7.58
N SER A 51 -21.33 -10.73 -6.98
CA SER A 51 -21.68 -9.44 -6.38
C SER A 51 -22.26 -8.49 -7.43
N ALA A 52 -23.40 -7.87 -7.11
CA ALA A 52 -23.97 -6.84 -7.97
C ALA A 52 -23.05 -5.61 -8.07
N ARG A 53 -22.22 -5.33 -7.06
CA ARG A 53 -21.23 -4.25 -7.10
C ARG A 53 -20.15 -4.50 -8.15
N ILE A 54 -19.70 -5.75 -8.27
CA ILE A 54 -18.76 -6.15 -9.31
C ILE A 54 -19.39 -5.96 -10.69
N VAL A 55 -20.65 -6.36 -10.87
CA VAL A 55 -21.37 -6.16 -12.14
C VAL A 55 -21.50 -4.66 -12.47
N ALA A 56 -21.91 -3.83 -11.50
CA ALA A 56 -21.99 -2.37 -11.66
C ALA A 56 -20.65 -1.74 -12.06
N TYR A 57 -19.57 -2.12 -11.38
CA TYR A 57 -18.21 -1.65 -11.66
C TYR A 57 -17.74 -2.04 -13.07
N ARG A 58 -17.95 -3.29 -13.47
CA ARG A 58 -17.60 -3.77 -14.82
C ARG A 58 -18.36 -3.01 -15.90
N ILE A 59 -19.67 -2.82 -15.72
CA ILE A 59 -20.50 -2.08 -16.69
C ILE A 59 -20.01 -0.63 -16.83
N ALA A 60 -19.66 0.02 -15.73
CA ALA A 60 -19.27 1.42 -15.74
C ALA A 60 -17.84 1.68 -16.23
N THR A 61 -16.90 0.77 -15.92
CA THR A 61 -15.47 0.98 -16.19
C THR A 61 -14.94 0.16 -17.35
N GLY A 62 -15.66 -0.88 -17.78
CA GLY A 62 -15.16 -1.90 -18.70
C GLY A 62 -14.11 -2.84 -18.09
N ASN A 63 -13.70 -2.61 -16.84
CA ASN A 63 -12.61 -3.35 -16.19
C ASN A 63 -13.12 -4.48 -15.30
N GLU A 64 -12.38 -5.57 -15.28
CA GLU A 64 -12.61 -6.71 -14.39
C GLU A 64 -11.88 -6.47 -13.05
N PRO A 65 -12.59 -6.27 -11.92
CA PRO A 65 -11.92 -6.00 -10.65
C PRO A 65 -11.22 -7.26 -10.13
N ASP A 66 -9.94 -7.12 -9.75
CA ASP A 66 -9.13 -8.17 -9.12
C ASP A 66 -9.47 -8.41 -7.63
N ARG A 67 -10.34 -7.57 -7.06
CA ARG A 67 -10.70 -7.54 -5.63
C ARG A 67 -12.17 -7.20 -5.43
N GLU A 68 -12.60 -7.23 -4.17
CA GLU A 68 -13.94 -6.81 -3.80
C GLU A 68 -14.20 -5.35 -4.21
N VAL A 69 -15.43 -5.04 -4.62
CA VAL A 69 -15.89 -3.67 -4.86
C VAL A 69 -16.78 -3.26 -3.70
N LEU A 70 -16.39 -2.19 -3.02
CA LEU A 70 -17.03 -1.61 -1.84
C LEU A 70 -17.82 -0.35 -2.22
N THR A 71 -18.79 -0.01 -1.40
CA THR A 71 -19.48 1.29 -1.47
C THR A 71 -18.71 2.34 -0.66
N THR A 72 -18.64 3.57 -1.16
CA THR A 72 -18.07 4.72 -0.44
C THR A 72 -19.11 5.51 0.35
N CYS A 73 -20.40 5.23 0.13
CA CYS A 73 -21.53 5.80 0.85
C CYS A 73 -22.07 4.86 1.94
N GLU A 74 -22.90 5.38 2.84
CA GLU A 74 -23.54 4.63 3.94
C GLU A 74 -24.67 3.69 3.46
N THR A 75 -25.20 3.91 2.26
CA THR A 75 -26.25 3.07 1.68
C THR A 75 -25.69 1.71 1.25
N ARG A 76 -25.90 0.69 2.07
CA ARG A 76 -25.39 -0.69 1.86
C ARG A 76 -25.74 -1.29 0.49
N LEU A 77 -26.91 -0.94 -0.05
CA LEU A 77 -27.45 -1.42 -1.32
C LEU A 77 -27.20 -0.46 -2.50
N CYS A 78 -26.31 0.53 -2.33
CA CYS A 78 -25.92 1.42 -3.41
C CYS A 78 -25.10 0.69 -4.47
N LEU A 79 -25.43 0.96 -5.73
CA LEU A 79 -24.74 0.45 -6.91
C LEU A 79 -24.42 1.56 -7.92
N ASN A 80 -24.48 2.83 -7.50
CA ASN A 80 -23.99 3.94 -8.32
C ASN A 80 -22.46 3.77 -8.49
N PRO A 81 -21.93 3.64 -9.71
CA PRO A 81 -20.51 3.49 -9.95
C PRO A 81 -19.63 4.59 -9.35
N ARG A 82 -20.13 5.82 -9.22
CA ARG A 82 -19.41 6.93 -8.56
C ARG A 82 -19.23 6.69 -7.06
N HIS A 83 -20.07 5.86 -6.48
CA HIS A 83 -20.00 5.45 -5.08
C HIS A 83 -19.39 4.05 -4.91
N LEU A 84 -18.75 3.52 -5.95
CA LEU A 84 -18.06 2.23 -5.90
C LEU A 84 -16.55 2.44 -5.98
N VAL A 85 -15.84 1.77 -5.08
CA VAL A 85 -14.39 1.72 -5.09
C VAL A 85 -13.94 0.27 -4.95
N GLN A 86 -12.91 -0.13 -5.67
CA GLN A 86 -12.27 -1.42 -5.44
C GLN A 86 -11.60 -1.39 -4.07
N ALA A 87 -11.91 -2.34 -3.21
CA ALA A 87 -11.27 -2.54 -1.92
C ALA A 87 -9.76 -2.52 -2.12
N GLY A 88 -9.09 -1.57 -1.46
CA GLY A 88 -7.69 -1.18 -1.66
C GLY A 88 -6.87 -2.21 -2.42
N GLY A 89 -6.77 -2.01 -3.74
CA GLY A 89 -5.81 -2.65 -4.63
C GLY A 89 -4.40 -2.14 -4.32
N GLU A 90 -3.48 -3.10 -4.20
CA GLU A 90 -2.06 -2.98 -3.77
C GLU A 90 -1.82 -2.58 -2.30
N LYS A 91 -1.10 -3.45 -1.56
CA LYS A 91 -0.26 -3.00 -0.43
C LYS A 91 0.45 -1.75 -0.94
N SER A 92 0.25 -0.61 -0.28
CA SER A 92 0.71 0.71 -0.75
C SER A 92 1.87 0.60 -1.74
N LYS A 93 1.63 0.90 -3.02
CA LYS A 93 2.71 1.14 -3.99
C LYS A 93 3.63 2.29 -3.58
N ALA A 94 3.37 2.92 -2.43
CA ALA A 94 4.31 3.78 -1.74
C ALA A 94 5.67 3.07 -1.64
N THR A 95 6.59 3.56 -2.45
CA THR A 95 8.00 3.18 -2.46
C THR A 95 8.58 3.34 -1.05
N MET A 96 9.71 2.69 -0.78
CA MET A 96 10.44 2.88 0.47
C MET A 96 10.65 4.37 0.78
N ARG A 97 10.98 5.17 -0.25
CA ARG A 97 11.11 6.63 -0.18
C ARG A 97 9.84 7.30 0.31
N GLN A 98 8.70 7.07 -0.33
CA GLN A 98 7.43 7.69 0.06
C GLN A 98 7.01 7.31 1.48
N ARG A 99 7.22 6.05 1.88
CA ARG A 99 6.93 5.61 3.25
C ARG A 99 7.87 6.28 4.27
N PHE A 100 9.14 6.44 3.93
CA PHE A 100 10.12 7.11 4.77
C PHE A 100 9.79 8.61 4.92
N GLU A 101 9.58 9.31 3.82
CA GLU A 101 9.33 10.76 3.80
C GLU A 101 8.06 11.14 4.58
N ALA A 102 7.02 10.31 4.54
CA ALA A 102 5.80 10.53 5.31
C ALA A 102 5.99 10.45 6.84
N ARG A 103 7.14 9.98 7.32
CA ARG A 103 7.41 9.66 8.74
C ARG A 103 8.61 10.43 9.32
N VAL A 104 9.19 11.33 8.53
CA VAL A 104 10.37 12.11 8.93
C VAL A 104 10.00 13.58 8.98
N GLU A 105 10.34 14.19 10.11
CA GLU A 105 10.35 15.65 10.26
C GLU A 105 11.64 16.19 9.66
N LYS A 106 11.57 16.76 8.47
CA LYS A 106 12.73 17.42 7.85
C LYS A 106 12.91 18.83 8.43
N ALA A 107 14.15 19.21 8.65
CA ALA A 107 14.58 20.52 9.14
C ALA A 107 15.75 21.02 8.26
N GLY A 108 16.56 21.96 8.75
CA GLY A 108 17.75 22.44 8.04
C GLY A 108 18.79 21.33 7.77
N PRO A 109 19.80 21.62 6.93
CA PRO A 109 20.84 20.67 6.55
C PRO A 109 21.72 20.22 7.73
N ASP A 110 21.93 21.09 8.71
CA ASP A 110 22.70 20.82 9.94
C ASP A 110 21.80 20.40 11.12
N ASP A 111 20.48 20.34 10.90
CA ASP A 111 19.50 19.96 11.92
C ASP A 111 19.22 18.46 11.90
N CYS A 112 18.80 17.92 13.04
CA CYS A 112 18.33 16.54 13.10
C CYS A 112 16.98 16.38 12.38
N TRP A 113 16.91 15.45 11.42
CA TRP A 113 15.62 15.05 10.84
C TRP A 113 15.02 13.91 11.65
N LEU A 114 13.98 14.20 12.44
CA LEU A 114 13.47 13.28 13.46
C LEU A 114 12.48 12.26 12.88
N TRP A 115 12.66 11.00 13.27
CA TRP A 115 11.67 9.95 13.03
C TRP A 115 10.44 10.15 13.94
N ARG A 116 9.25 10.23 13.33
CA ARG A 116 8.00 10.60 14.03
C ARG A 116 7.23 9.44 14.67
N LEU A 117 7.54 8.20 14.31
CA LEU A 117 6.83 7.04 14.85
C LEU A 117 7.56 6.43 16.05
N LYS A 118 6.85 5.53 16.76
CA LYS A 118 7.40 4.81 17.91
C LYS A 118 8.75 4.16 17.56
N PRO A 119 9.80 4.40 18.36
CA PRO A 119 11.10 3.77 18.14
C PRO A 119 11.10 2.29 18.51
N SER A 120 12.17 1.60 18.09
CA SER A 120 12.50 0.26 18.59
C SER A 120 12.82 0.29 20.09
N ALA A 121 12.90 -0.88 20.72
CA ALA A 121 13.37 -1.02 22.10
C ALA A 121 14.78 -0.44 22.32
N ALA A 122 15.61 -0.40 21.28
CA ALA A 122 16.95 0.20 21.30
C ALA A 122 16.95 1.72 21.05
N GLY A 123 15.78 2.35 20.85
CA GLY A 123 15.63 3.80 20.66
C GLY A 123 15.82 4.28 19.23
N TYR A 124 15.86 3.39 18.23
CA TYR A 124 16.03 3.77 16.82
C TYR A 124 14.69 3.90 16.10
N GLY A 125 14.61 4.81 15.12
CA GLY A 125 13.49 4.85 14.19
C GLY A 125 13.42 3.57 13.33
N VAL A 126 12.20 3.11 13.03
CA VAL A 126 11.96 1.85 12.32
C VAL A 126 10.94 2.02 11.21
N LEU A 127 11.35 1.73 9.97
CA LEU A 127 10.51 1.71 8.79
C LEU A 127 10.01 0.28 8.51
N SER A 128 8.68 0.10 8.52
CA SER A 128 8.07 -1.17 8.11
C SER A 128 8.25 -1.41 6.60
N MET A 129 8.65 -2.64 6.26
CA MET A 129 8.82 -3.10 4.87
C MET A 129 7.62 -3.92 4.37
N GLY A 130 6.51 -3.90 5.11
CA GLY A 130 5.30 -4.65 4.82
C GLY A 130 5.29 -6.07 5.39
N LYS A 131 4.13 -6.74 5.29
CA LYS A 131 3.92 -8.09 5.85
C LYS A 131 4.90 -9.09 5.26
N GLY A 132 5.63 -9.79 6.13
CA GLY A 132 6.61 -10.84 5.79
C GLY A 132 8.05 -10.35 5.63
N ASN A 133 8.30 -9.04 5.67
CA ASN A 133 9.64 -8.46 5.56
C ASN A 133 10.14 -7.97 6.92
N ASN A 134 11.43 -8.13 7.16
CA ASN A 134 12.08 -7.56 8.33
C ASN A 134 12.02 -6.02 8.26
N PRO A 135 11.73 -5.34 9.39
CA PRO A 135 11.74 -3.90 9.44
C PRO A 135 13.17 -3.34 9.21
N LEU A 136 13.25 -2.19 8.55
CA LEU A 136 14.51 -1.50 8.28
C LEU A 136 14.68 -0.33 9.25
N LEU A 137 15.89 -0.12 9.78
CA LEU A 137 16.17 1.06 10.61
C LEU A 137 16.05 2.34 9.77
N ALA A 138 15.44 3.39 10.33
CA ALA A 138 15.12 4.61 9.60
C ALA A 138 16.37 5.33 9.06
N HIS A 139 17.46 5.40 9.82
CA HIS A 139 18.73 5.96 9.34
C HIS A 139 19.36 5.14 8.21
N ARG A 140 19.19 3.80 8.20
CA ARG A 140 19.63 2.94 7.10
C ARG A 140 18.77 3.14 5.85
N ALA A 141 17.46 3.32 6.02
CA ALA A 141 16.58 3.70 4.93
C ALA A 141 17.00 5.06 4.34
N ALA A 142 17.29 6.06 5.19
CA ALA A 142 17.77 7.37 4.77
C ALA A 142 19.07 7.28 3.94
N TRP A 143 20.05 6.47 4.38
CA TRP A 143 21.26 6.17 3.61
C TRP A 143 20.91 5.58 2.25
N GLN A 144 20.10 4.52 2.22
CA GLN A 144 19.74 3.85 0.96
C GLN A 144 19.03 4.74 -0.04
N ILE A 145 18.20 5.65 0.46
CA ILE A 145 17.45 6.63 -0.34
C ILE A 145 18.37 7.71 -0.94
N SER A 146 19.44 8.08 -0.25
CA SER A 146 20.33 9.19 -0.63
C SER A 146 21.61 8.76 -1.33
N HIS A 147 22.19 7.63 -0.93
CA HIS A 147 23.50 7.14 -1.37
C HIS A 147 23.43 5.77 -2.07
N GLY A 148 22.30 5.06 -2.00
CA GLY A 148 22.16 3.72 -2.54
C GLY A 148 22.51 2.61 -1.55
N ALA A 149 22.73 1.38 -2.04
CA ALA A 149 22.89 0.20 -1.18
C ALA A 149 24.00 0.40 -0.14
N ILE A 150 23.75 -0.06 1.09
CA ILE A 150 24.79 -0.11 2.13
C ILE A 150 25.68 -1.29 1.75
N PRO A 151 26.99 -1.09 1.53
CA PRO A 151 27.90 -2.20 1.27
C PRO A 151 27.82 -3.25 2.37
N GLU A 152 28.03 -4.52 2.02
CA GLU A 152 28.07 -5.58 3.01
C GLU A 152 29.09 -5.25 4.12
N GLY A 153 28.95 -5.78 5.33
CA GLY A 153 29.94 -5.55 6.41
C GLY A 153 30.15 -4.10 6.89
N LEU A 154 29.50 -3.10 6.30
CA LEU A 154 29.51 -1.72 6.76
C LEU A 154 28.21 -1.36 7.50
N PHE A 155 28.35 -0.45 8.45
CA PHE A 155 27.28 0.02 9.33
C PHE A 155 27.04 1.52 9.11
N VAL A 156 25.78 1.95 9.11
CA VAL A 156 25.42 3.38 9.05
C VAL A 156 25.27 3.91 10.48
N LYS A 157 25.88 5.06 10.77
CA LYS A 157 25.90 5.68 12.10
C LYS A 157 25.55 7.17 12.01
N GLN A 158 25.03 7.74 13.10
CA GLN A 158 24.73 9.18 13.22
C GLN A 158 25.87 9.93 13.92
N ARG A 159 26.35 11.03 13.32
CA ARG A 159 27.33 11.95 13.94
C ARG A 159 26.75 12.71 15.12
N CYS A 160 25.47 13.05 15.04
CA CYS A 160 24.78 13.89 16.02
C CYS A 160 24.40 13.17 17.32
N GLY A 161 24.71 11.87 17.47
CA GLY A 161 24.36 11.05 18.65
C GLY A 161 22.86 10.76 18.84
N ASN A 162 21.98 11.47 18.13
CA ASN A 162 20.53 11.26 18.18
C ASN A 162 20.11 10.02 17.38
N ARG A 163 19.66 8.97 18.08
CA ARG A 163 19.22 7.69 17.50
C ARG A 163 17.98 7.78 16.59
N LEU A 164 17.20 8.87 16.69
CA LEU A 164 16.05 9.14 15.85
C LEU A 164 16.37 9.99 14.62
N CYS A 165 17.59 10.55 14.55
CA CYS A 165 18.01 11.34 13.41
C CYS A 165 18.18 10.46 12.16
N CYS A 166 17.58 10.93 11.07
CA CYS A 166 17.60 10.31 9.76
C CYS A 166 18.08 11.28 8.66
N ASN A 167 18.71 12.40 9.04
CA ASN A 167 19.26 13.37 8.08
C ASN A 167 20.50 12.74 7.41
N PRO A 168 20.52 12.57 6.08
CA PRO A 168 21.68 12.01 5.37
C PRO A 168 23.01 12.74 5.65
N ALA A 169 22.99 14.06 5.89
CA ALA A 169 24.19 14.83 6.22
C ALA A 169 24.79 14.43 7.58
N HIS A 170 23.98 13.87 8.48
CA HIS A 170 24.42 13.38 9.79
C HIS A 170 24.82 11.90 9.75
N LEU A 171 24.77 11.23 8.60
CA LEU A 171 25.08 9.80 8.47
C LEU A 171 26.48 9.56 7.94
N TYR A 172 27.09 8.45 8.37
CA TYR A 172 28.38 7.99 7.88
C TYR A 172 28.51 6.46 7.95
N LEU A 173 29.47 5.88 7.21
CA LEU A 173 29.79 4.45 7.24
C LEU A 173 30.88 4.13 8.26
N SER A 174 30.70 3.02 8.98
CA SER A 174 31.60 2.46 9.98
C SER A 174 31.89 0.99 9.70
N LEU A 175 33.11 0.53 10.00
CA LEU A 175 33.48 -0.89 10.01
C LEU A 175 33.05 -1.61 11.31
N ASN A 176 32.76 -0.85 12.38
CA ASN A 176 32.39 -1.39 13.68
C ASN A 176 30.88 -1.21 13.97
N PRO A 177 30.17 -2.29 14.37
CA PRO A 177 28.75 -2.22 14.72
C PRO A 177 28.45 -1.47 16.03
N ILE A 178 29.40 -1.42 16.97
CA ILE A 178 29.23 -0.83 18.31
C ILE A 178 29.65 0.63 18.25
N ASP A 179 30.95 0.90 18.24
CA ASP A 179 31.54 2.23 18.19
C ASP A 179 32.71 2.21 17.20
N GLY A 180 32.69 3.14 16.25
CA GLY A 180 33.73 3.19 15.22
C GLY A 180 33.84 4.57 14.58
N PRO A 181 35.06 5.00 14.26
CA PRO A 181 35.26 6.24 13.52
C PRO A 181 34.62 6.13 12.14
N GLU A 182 34.38 7.28 11.53
CA GLU A 182 34.02 7.33 10.13
C GLU A 182 35.10 6.70 9.25
N VAL A 183 34.65 5.87 8.32
CA VAL A 183 35.51 5.27 7.31
C VAL A 183 35.65 6.26 6.16
N SER A 184 36.88 6.64 5.82
CA SER A 184 37.13 7.51 4.65
C SER A 184 36.73 6.81 3.35
N ALA A 185 36.39 7.58 2.31
CA ALA A 185 36.06 7.02 0.99
C ALA A 185 37.15 6.06 0.47
N ARG A 186 38.44 6.42 0.65
CA ARG A 186 39.58 5.57 0.29
C ARG A 186 39.58 4.24 1.05
N ALA A 187 39.21 4.26 2.34
CA ALA A 187 39.12 3.04 3.13
C ALA A 187 37.91 2.18 2.74
N VAL A 188 36.78 2.79 2.37
CA VAL A 188 35.64 2.08 1.78
C VAL A 188 36.04 1.40 0.46
N ASP A 189 36.75 2.11 -0.43
CA ASP A 189 37.22 1.56 -1.72
C ASP A 189 38.25 0.44 -1.56
N ALA A 190 39.13 0.54 -0.56
CA ALA A 190 40.07 -0.53 -0.22
C ALA A 190 39.34 -1.75 0.33
N TRP A 191 38.36 -1.52 1.20
CA TRP A 191 37.54 -2.58 1.79
C TRP A 191 36.72 -3.32 0.73
N LEU A 192 36.05 -2.61 -0.19
CA LEU A 192 35.29 -3.19 -1.29
C LEU A 192 36.15 -4.07 -2.21
N ARG A 193 37.38 -3.66 -2.51
CA ARG A 193 38.31 -4.42 -3.36
C ARG A 193 38.85 -5.69 -2.70
N SER A 194 38.90 -5.74 -1.38
CA SER A 194 39.41 -6.90 -0.63
C SER A 194 38.45 -8.10 -0.53
N ARG A 195 37.20 -7.95 -1.03
CA ARG A 195 36.16 -8.99 -0.99
C ARG A 195 35.83 -9.60 -2.36
N VAL A 196 36.62 -9.30 -3.39
CA VAL A 196 36.62 -9.98 -4.69
C VAL A 196 37.71 -11.05 -4.68
#